data_AF-A0A0D7Q571-F1
#
_entry.id   AF-A0A0D7Q571-F1
#
_cell.length_a   1.000
_cell.length_b   1.000
_cell.length_c   1.000
_cell.angle_alpha   90.00
_cell.angle_beta   90.00
_cell.angle_gamma   90.00
#
_symmetry.space_group_name_H-M   'P 1'
#
loop_
_entity.id
_entity.type
_entity.pdbx_description
1 polymer ?
#
loop_
_entity_poly.entity_id
_entity_poly.type
_entity_poly.pdbx_seq_one_letter_code
_entity_poly.pdbx_strand_id
1 'polypeptide(L)' 'MAVDLKAYASEIENQINQIHEDLAALENGTMTIGEREGNGPGRDVTPETIEHPKASLRTYDLILADLRARIERGD' A
#
# COMPACT_ATOMS: atom_id res chain seq x y z
N MET A 1 15.12 -18.17 14.36
CA MET A 1 15.27 -16.71 14.47
C MET A 1 14.02 -16.20 15.15
N ALA A 2 14.14 -15.45 16.24
CA ALA A 2 13.01 -14.69 16.76
C ALA A 2 12.69 -13.61 15.71
N VAL A 3 11.45 -13.59 15.22
CA VAL A 3 10.99 -12.55 14.30
C VAL A 3 10.91 -11.26 15.13
N ASP A 4 11.68 -10.24 14.75
CA ASP A 4 11.55 -8.93 15.38
C ASP A 4 10.23 -8.30 14.92
N LEU A 5 9.21 -8.40 15.78
CA LEU A 5 7.88 -7.89 15.50
C LEU A 5 7.88 -6.37 15.26
N LYS A 6 8.80 -5.61 15.86
CA LYS A 6 8.91 -4.16 15.65
C LYS A 6 9.50 -3.85 14.29
N ALA A 7 10.54 -4.57 13.88
CA ALA A 7 11.11 -4.43 12.55
C ALA A 7 10.05 -4.81 11.48
N TYR A 8 9.32 -5.89 11.69
CA TYR A 8 8.27 -6.32 10.78
C TYR A 8 7.09 -5.33 10.72
N ALA A 9 6.66 -4.77 11.85
CA ALA A 9 5.63 -3.72 11.88
C ALA A 9 6.06 -2.47 11.09
N SER A 10 7.33 -2.07 11.20
CA SER A 10 7.90 -0.95 10.44
C SER A 10 7.92 -1.20 8.93
N GLU A 11 8.21 -2.43 8.50
CA GLU A 11 8.13 -2.81 7.08
C GLU A 11 6.69 -2.72 6.54
N ILE A 12 5.71 -3.17 7.33
CA ILE A 12 4.29 -3.07 6.95
C ILE A 12 3.83 -1.61 6.90
N GLU A 13 4.26 -0.76 7.83
CA GLU A 13 3.99 0.69 7.80
C GLU A 13 4.55 1.34 6.53
N ASN A 14 5.77 0.98 6.12
CA ASN A 14 6.37 1.48 4.89
C ASN A 14 5.57 1.05 3.65
N GLN A 15 5.09 -0.20 3.61
CA GLN A 15 4.25 -0.69 2.52
C GLN A 15 2.90 0.05 2.44
N ILE A 16 2.27 0.32 3.59
CA ILE A 16 1.03 1.11 3.66
C ILE A 16 1.27 2.54 3.13
N ASN A 17 2.36 3.18 3.56
CA ASN A 17 2.71 4.53 3.09
C ASN A 17 2.95 4.56 1.58
N GLN A 18 3.69 3.59 1.03
CA GLN A 18 3.91 3.49 -0.41
C GLN A 18 2.59 3.34 -1.18
N ILE A 19 1.67 2.51 -0.70
CA ILE A 19 0.35 2.34 -1.33
C ILE A 19 -0.44 3.64 -1.27
N HIS A 20 -0.36 4.40 -0.17
CA HIS A 20 -1.00 5.71 -0.08
C HIS A 20 -0.40 6.74 -1.06
N GLU A 21 0.92 6.77 -1.22
CA GLU A 21 1.58 7.63 -2.21
C GLU A 21 1.17 7.27 -3.65
N ASP A 22 1.14 5.98 -3.96
CA ASP A 22 0.72 5.46 -5.27
C ASP A 22 -0.76 5.81 -5.54
N LEU A 23 -1.63 5.63 -4.56
CA LEU A 23 -3.05 6.01 -4.65
C LEU A 23 -3.23 7.53 -4.77
N ALA A 24 -2.45 8.33 -4.05
CA ALA A 24 -2.51 9.78 -4.14
C ALA A 24 -2.06 10.28 -5.53
N ALA A 25 -1.06 9.63 -6.15
CA ALA A 25 -0.65 9.93 -7.52
C ALA A 25 -1.76 9.60 -8.56
N LEU A 26 -2.54 8.55 -8.30
CA LEU A 26 -3.70 8.15 -9.10
C LEU A 26 -4.90 9.09 -8.89
N GLU A 27 -5.19 9.48 -7.65
CA GLU A 27 -6.33 10.35 -7.30
C GLU A 27 -6.11 11.83 -7.67
N ASN A 28 -4.88 12.32 -7.61
CA ASN A 28 -4.53 13.70 -7.98
C ASN A 28 -4.48 13.95 -9.50
N GLY A 29 -4.76 12.93 -10.32
CA GLY A 29 -4.77 13.07 -11.78
C GLY A 29 -3.39 13.18 -12.43
N THR A 30 -2.30 12.98 -11.68
CA THR A 30 -0.95 12.80 -12.23
C THR A 30 -0.82 11.49 -13.00
N MET A 31 -1.72 10.54 -12.76
CA MET A 31 -1.98 9.36 -13.58
C MET A 31 -3.46 9.37 -14.00
N THR A 32 -3.78 9.94 -15.15
CA THR A 32 -5.15 9.95 -15.68
C THR A 32 -5.60 8.55 -16.08
N ILE A 33 -6.73 8.10 -15.53
CA ILE A 33 -7.45 6.92 -16.04
C ILE A 33 -7.78 7.19 -17.51
N GLY A 34 -7.11 6.46 -18.41
CA GLY A 34 -7.34 6.57 -19.85
C GLY A 34 -6.64 7.72 -20.59
N GLU A 35 -5.92 8.63 -19.93
CA GLU A 35 -5.16 9.69 -20.64
C GLU A 35 -3.69 9.83 -20.21
N ARG A 36 -2.89 10.18 -21.20
CA ARG A 36 -1.49 9.83 -21.45
C ARG A 36 -0.56 10.99 -21.08
N GLU A 37 0.30 10.83 -20.08
CA GLU A 37 1.57 11.57 -20.03
C GLU A 37 2.70 10.68 -20.56
N GLY A 38 3.11 10.91 -21.81
CA GLY A 38 4.37 10.36 -22.33
C GLY A 38 4.23 9.28 -23.40
N ASN A 39 5.25 9.24 -24.26
CA ASN A 39 5.32 8.44 -25.48
C ASN A 39 5.93 7.03 -25.22
N GLY A 40 5.50 6.36 -24.14
CA GLY A 40 5.99 5.04 -23.72
C GLY A 40 4.97 3.91 -23.92
N PRO A 41 5.39 2.63 -23.90
CA PRO A 41 4.48 1.48 -24.03
C PRO A 41 3.48 1.47 -22.86
N GLY A 42 2.20 1.63 -23.18
CA GLY A 42 1.13 1.92 -22.22
C GLY A 42 0.94 0.82 -21.17
N ARG A 43 0.73 1.25 -19.91
CA ARG A 43 0.06 0.45 -18.88
C ARG A 43 -1.34 1.05 -18.72
N ASP A 44 -2.37 0.30 -19.11
CA ASP A 44 -3.75 0.69 -18.85
C ASP A 44 -3.97 0.74 -17.34
N VAL A 45 -4.22 1.93 -16.80
CA VAL A 45 -4.65 2.12 -15.42
C VAL A 45 -6.15 1.86 -15.38
N THR A 46 -6.54 0.60 -15.23
CA THR A 46 -7.94 0.18 -15.11
C THR A 46 -8.48 0.50 -13.71
N PRO A 47 -9.80 0.54 -13.48
CA PRO A 47 -10.39 0.62 -12.14
C PRO A 47 -9.85 -0.45 -11.18
N GLU A 48 -9.54 -1.65 -11.69
CA GLU A 48 -8.88 -2.73 -10.92
C GLU A 48 -7.48 -2.34 -10.42
N THR A 49 -6.78 -1.46 -11.16
CA THR A 49 -5.47 -0.92 -10.77
C THR A 49 -5.57 -0.01 -9.54
N ILE A 50 -6.76 0.52 -9.23
CA ILE A 50 -7.05 1.32 -8.03
C ILE A 50 -7.69 0.46 -6.94
N GLU A 51 -8.61 -0.43 -7.30
CA GLU A 51 -9.30 -1.30 -6.34
C GLU A 51 -8.37 -2.33 -5.69
N HIS A 52 -7.42 -2.88 -6.44
CA HIS A 52 -6.45 -3.84 -5.91
C HIS A 52 -5.56 -3.26 -4.79
N PRO A 53 -4.92 -2.08 -4.96
CA PRO A 53 -4.18 -1.45 -3.87
C PRO A 53 -5.08 -1.07 -2.69
N LYS A 54 -6.31 -0.59 -2.91
CA LYS A 54 -7.26 -0.31 -1.81
C LYS A 54 -7.63 -1.55 -1.00
N ALA A 55 -7.86 -2.69 -1.66
CA ALA A 55 -8.13 -3.96 -0.99
C ALA A 55 -6.91 -4.49 -0.23
N SER A 56 -5.71 -4.30 -0.80
CA SER A 56 -4.43 -4.65 -0.15
C SER A 56 -4.18 -3.80 1.10
N LEU A 57 -4.50 -2.50 1.04
CA LEU A 57 -4.34 -1.55 2.15
C LEU A 57 -5.10 -2.01 3.40
N ARG A 58 -6.37 -2.39 3.22
CA ARG A 58 -7.20 -2.93 4.32
C ARG A 58 -6.59 -4.18 4.96
N THR A 59 -5.93 -5.02 4.17
CA THR A 59 -5.28 -6.23 4.67
C THR A 59 -4.04 -5.88 5.49
N TYR A 60 -3.21 -4.97 4.99
CA TYR A 60 -2.03 -4.51 5.71
C TYR A 60 -2.38 -3.75 7.00
N ASP A 61 -3.46 -2.96 7.01
CA ASP A 61 -3.95 -2.30 8.23
C ASP A 61 -4.32 -3.32 9.33
N LEU A 62 -5.00 -4.41 8.95
CA LEU A 62 -5.36 -5.47 9.90
C LEU A 62 -4.13 -6.21 10.42
N ILE A 63 -3.15 -6.48 9.56
CA ILE A 63 -1.87 -7.10 9.95
C ILE A 63 -1.12 -6.17 10.91
N LEU A 64 -1.02 -4.89 10.60
CA LEU A 64 -0.34 -3.91 11.44
C LEU A 64 -1.03 -3.76 12.80
N ALA A 65 -2.36 -3.76 12.84
CA ALA A 65 -3.13 -3.74 14.08
C ALA A 65 -2.85 -4.97 14.96
N ASP A 66 -2.81 -6.18 14.38
CA ASP A 66 -2.46 -7.40 15.12
C ASP A 66 -1.02 -7.36 15.63
N LEU A 67 -0.07 -6.92 14.80
CA LEU A 67 1.34 -6.79 15.19
C LEU A 67 1.53 -5.81 16.33
N ARG A 68 0.89 -4.63 16.27
CA ARG A 68 0.92 -3.65 17.37
C ARG A 68 0.32 -4.22 18.64
N ALA A 69 -0.81 -4.93 18.55
CA ALA A 69 -1.44 -5.58 19.71
C ALA A 69 -0.55 -6.68 20.32
N ARG A 70 0.23 -7.41 19.52
CA ARG A 70 1.21 -8.39 20.01
C ARG A 70 2.40 -7.72 20.70
N ILE A 71 2.93 -6.65 20.10
CA ILE A 71 4.02 -5.86 20.68
C ILE A 71 3.61 -5.25 22.03
N GLU A 72 2.39 -4.71 22.14
CA GLU A 72 1.87 -4.17 23.40
C GLU A 72 1.67 -5.24 24.48
N ARG A 73 1.34 -6.47 24.07
CA ARG A 73 1.23 -7.62 24.98
C ARG A 73 2.61 -8.17 25.40
N GLY A 74 3.68 -7.78 24.74
CA GLY A 74 5.05 -8.23 25.03
C GLY A 74 5.40 -9.60 24.45
N ASP A 75 4.69 -10.02 23.39
CA ASP A 75 4.96 -11.25 22.62
C ASP A 75 6.27 -11.17 21.79
#